data_AF-A0AAD3CLD0-F1
#
_entry.id   AF-A0AAD3CLD0-F1
#
_cell.length_a   1.000
_cell.length_b   1.000
_cell.length_c   1.000
_cell.angle_alpha   90.00
_cell.angle_beta   90.00
_cell.angle_gamma   90.00
#
_symmetry.space_group_name_H-M   'P 1'
#
loop_
_entity.id
_entity.type
_entity.pdbx_description
1 polymer ?
#
loop_
_entity_poly.entity_id
_entity_poly.type
_entity_poly.pdbx_seq_one_letter_code
_entity_poly.pdbx_strand_id
1 'polypeptide(L)'
;MNLKTLVIIAATLSLTEAFTPSIHSRASQSSSTRLHIFGDALKNAFGNDDSLGKAQNAGLTNGPNENDKVTLNGKKVKAVVGQKVSVVAAQNRVKISYNCQKGDCGTCMIAMNGRKVKACQMNIPNGKCDIKTL
;
A
#
# COMPACT_ATOMS: atom_id res chain seq x y z
N MET A 1 -7.67 -66.16 -3.28
CA MET A 1 -8.02 -65.29 -2.12
C MET A 1 -9.14 -64.36 -2.55
N ASN A 2 -10.25 -64.39 -1.82
CA ASN A 2 -11.58 -64.02 -2.29
C ASN A 2 -11.91 -62.53 -2.11
N LEU A 3 -12.64 -61.99 -3.09
CA LEU A 3 -13.18 -60.62 -3.24
C LEU A 3 -14.10 -60.13 -2.09
N LYS A 4 -14.23 -60.90 -1.00
CA LYS A 4 -15.11 -60.59 0.14
C LYS A 4 -14.44 -59.75 1.23
N THR A 5 -13.13 -59.51 1.15
CA THR A 5 -12.38 -58.76 2.18
C THR A 5 -12.22 -57.26 1.87
N LEU A 6 -13.04 -56.70 0.97
CA LEU A 6 -12.99 -55.29 0.55
C LEU A 6 -14.25 -54.49 0.92
N VAL A 7 -15.19 -55.09 1.66
CA VAL A 7 -16.49 -54.47 2.00
C VAL A 7 -16.58 -54.07 3.49
N ILE A 8 -15.55 -54.30 4.30
CA ILE A 8 -15.53 -53.95 5.75
C ILE A 8 -14.60 -52.77 6.04
N ILE A 9 -14.55 -51.77 5.15
CA ILE A 9 -13.98 -50.44 5.46
C ILE A 9 -14.90 -49.36 4.87
N ALA A 10 -16.21 -49.52 5.09
CA ALA A 10 -17.25 -48.59 4.64
C ALA A 10 -18.20 -48.18 5.78
N ALA A 11 -17.74 -48.22 7.03
CA ALA A 11 -18.59 -47.93 8.18
C ALA A 11 -17.85 -47.34 9.40
N THR A 12 -16.99 -46.34 9.20
CA THR A 12 -16.64 -45.42 10.30
C THR A 12 -16.96 -44.00 9.86
N LEU A 13 -18.27 -43.76 9.77
CA LEU A 13 -18.92 -42.46 9.66
C LEU A 13 -18.63 -41.63 10.92
N SER A 14 -17.88 -40.55 10.72
CA SER A 14 -18.20 -39.20 11.17
C SER A 14 -18.94 -39.04 12.51
N LEU A 15 -18.19 -38.95 13.61
CA LEU A 15 -18.64 -38.31 14.86
C LEU A 15 -17.74 -37.11 15.13
N THR A 16 -17.99 -36.02 14.41
CA THR A 16 -17.56 -34.69 14.84
C THR A 16 -18.71 -34.05 15.59
N GLU A 17 -18.58 -33.93 16.90
CA GLU A 17 -19.53 -33.19 17.73
C GLU A 17 -19.55 -31.73 17.26
N ALA A 18 -20.72 -31.30 16.81
CA ALA A 18 -20.99 -29.94 16.43
C ALA A 18 -20.99 -29.08 17.69
N PHE A 19 -19.89 -28.34 17.91
CA PHE A 19 -19.89 -27.20 18.82
C PHE A 19 -20.82 -26.13 18.24
N THR A 20 -22.09 -26.15 18.63
CA THR A 20 -23.00 -25.04 18.38
C THR A 20 -22.78 -23.99 19.47
N PRO A 21 -22.29 -22.78 19.17
CA PRO A 21 -22.31 -21.71 20.15
C PRO A 21 -23.78 -21.37 20.42
N SER A 22 -24.21 -21.57 21.67
CA SER A 22 -25.46 -21.02 22.19
C SER A 22 -25.41 -19.50 22.06
N ILE A 23 -26.11 -18.97 21.06
CA ILE A 23 -26.32 -17.53 20.92
C ILE A 23 -27.24 -17.13 22.07
N HIS A 24 -26.64 -16.71 23.17
CA HIS A 24 -27.34 -15.90 24.14
C HIS A 24 -27.76 -14.62 23.41
N SER A 25 -29.05 -14.48 23.16
CA SER A 25 -29.67 -13.24 22.71
C SER A 25 -29.46 -12.17 23.78
N ARG A 26 -28.28 -11.56 23.77
CA ARG A 26 -27.99 -10.37 24.56
C ARG A 26 -28.80 -9.26 23.92
N ALA A 27 -29.88 -8.85 24.58
CA ALA A 27 -30.64 -7.68 24.17
C ALA A 27 -29.66 -6.54 23.87
N SER A 28 -29.67 -6.03 22.64
CA SER A 28 -28.87 -4.86 22.30
C SER A 28 -29.43 -3.69 23.10
N GLN A 29 -28.79 -3.36 24.21
CA GLN A 29 -28.96 -2.04 24.78
C GLN A 29 -28.35 -1.07 23.78
N SER A 30 -29.21 -0.46 22.96
CA SER A 30 -28.86 0.66 22.12
C SER A 30 -28.55 1.85 23.03
N SER A 31 -27.33 1.89 23.58
CA SER A 31 -26.83 3.06 24.27
C SER A 31 -26.28 4.01 23.23
N SER A 32 -27.18 4.78 22.60
CA SER A 32 -26.81 5.95 21.82
C SER A 32 -26.36 7.05 22.77
N THR A 33 -25.13 6.98 23.25
CA THR A 33 -24.47 8.14 23.83
C THR A 33 -23.98 9.01 22.68
N ARG A 34 -24.85 9.90 22.19
CA ARG A 34 -24.40 11.07 21.41
C ARG A 34 -23.63 11.98 22.37
N LEU A 35 -22.37 11.66 22.60
CA LEU A 35 -21.44 12.56 23.25
C LEU A 35 -21.01 13.60 22.21
N HIS A 36 -21.77 14.70 22.17
CA HIS A 36 -21.40 15.95 21.47
C HIS A 36 -20.03 16.50 21.92
N ILE A 37 -19.43 15.90 22.95
CA ILE A 37 -18.10 16.23 23.47
C ILE A 37 -16.97 15.62 22.62
N PHE A 38 -17.09 14.38 22.12
CA PHE A 38 -16.01 13.75 21.32
C PHE A 38 -16.08 14.11 19.83
N GLY A 39 -17.26 14.51 19.34
CA GLY A 39 -17.45 14.92 17.95
C GLY A 39 -16.93 16.33 17.67
N ASP A 40 -17.29 17.31 18.51
CA ASP A 40 -16.93 18.71 18.28
C ASP A 40 -15.58 19.09 18.90
N ALA A 41 -15.20 18.57 20.07
CA ALA A 41 -13.88 18.89 20.65
C ALA A 41 -12.72 18.24 19.86
N LEU A 42 -12.88 17.00 19.38
CA LEU A 42 -11.88 16.35 18.53
C LEU A 42 -11.82 17.00 17.14
N LYS A 43 -12.96 17.38 16.59
CA LYS A 43 -13.02 18.04 15.27
C LYS A 43 -12.48 19.47 15.31
N ASN A 44 -12.51 20.14 16.47
CA ASN A 44 -11.84 21.42 16.70
C ASN A 44 -10.36 21.29 17.09
N ALA A 45 -9.93 20.12 17.60
CA ALA A 45 -8.51 19.84 17.85
C ALA A 45 -7.73 19.45 16.57
N PHE A 46 -8.42 18.88 15.58
CA PHE A 46 -7.86 18.56 14.25
C PHE A 46 -8.36 19.48 13.14
N GLY A 47 -9.33 20.34 13.44
CA GLY A 47 -9.77 21.43 12.58
C GLY A 47 -8.75 22.55 12.71
N ASN A 48 -8.06 22.85 11.61
CA ASN A 48 -7.10 23.93 11.53
C ASN A 48 -7.79 25.23 11.98
N ASP A 49 -7.41 25.73 13.16
CA ASP A 49 -7.86 27.04 13.67
C ASP A 49 -7.65 28.08 12.57
N ASP A 50 -8.68 28.88 12.25
CA ASP A 50 -8.67 29.85 11.15
C ASP A 50 -7.60 30.96 11.35
N SER A 51 -7.00 31.05 12.55
CA SER A 51 -5.84 31.91 12.84
C SER A 51 -4.49 31.32 12.37
N LEU A 52 -4.44 30.02 12.08
CA LEU A 52 -3.25 29.34 11.57
C LEU A 52 -3.33 29.33 10.04
N GLY A 53 -2.79 30.41 9.46
CA GLY A 53 -2.60 30.55 8.03
C GLY A 53 -1.93 29.32 7.38
N LYS A 54 -2.07 29.19 6.05
CA LYS A 54 -1.57 28.05 5.26
C LYS A 54 -0.20 27.59 5.76
N ALA A 55 -0.09 26.29 6.06
CA ALA A 55 1.10 25.63 6.60
C ALA A 55 2.39 26.32 6.11
N GLN A 56 3.02 27.09 6.99
CA GLN A 56 4.29 27.73 6.70
C GLN A 56 5.28 26.61 6.42
N ASN A 57 5.86 26.62 5.21
CA ASN A 57 6.93 25.73 4.82
C ASN A 57 7.98 25.73 5.92
N ALA A 58 8.09 24.63 6.66
CA ALA A 58 8.97 24.50 7.80
C ALA A 58 10.43 24.59 7.35
N GLY A 59 10.97 25.81 7.27
CA GLY A 59 12.42 26.08 7.20
C GLY A 59 13.22 25.36 6.12
N LEU A 60 12.60 24.82 5.07
CA LEU A 60 13.28 24.17 3.97
C LEU A 60 13.37 25.19 2.83
N THR A 61 14.49 25.92 2.77
CA THR A 61 14.76 26.98 1.79
C THR A 61 14.70 26.50 0.33
N ASN A 62 14.57 25.19 0.13
CA ASN A 62 14.14 24.59 -1.12
C ASN A 62 12.93 23.72 -0.81
N GLY A 63 11.72 24.20 -1.11
CA GLY A 63 10.51 23.37 -1.08
C GLY A 63 10.67 22.11 -1.95
N PRO A 64 9.73 21.15 -1.90
CA PRO A 64 9.81 19.95 -2.72
C PRO A 64 10.03 20.36 -4.17
N ASN A 65 11.20 20.08 -4.74
CA ASN A 65 11.46 20.33 -6.15
C ASN A 65 10.60 19.33 -6.92
N GLU A 66 9.37 19.72 -7.21
CA GLU A 66 8.46 18.97 -8.05
C GLU A 66 9.01 18.98 -9.46
N ASN A 67 9.30 17.79 -9.97
CA ASN A 67 9.80 17.62 -11.31
C ASN A 67 8.64 17.16 -12.20
N ASP A 68 8.04 18.11 -12.91
CA ASP A 68 6.99 17.86 -13.92
C ASP A 68 7.55 17.24 -15.21
N LYS A 69 8.89 17.09 -15.32
CA LYS A 69 9.58 16.59 -16.52
C LYS A 69 10.04 15.13 -16.38
N VAL A 70 9.36 14.34 -15.56
CA VAL A 70 9.57 12.88 -15.49
C VAL A 70 8.54 12.20 -16.40
N THR A 71 9.00 11.32 -17.29
CA THR A 71 8.12 10.44 -18.05
C THR A 71 8.30 8.99 -17.62
N LEU A 72 7.21 8.29 -17.36
CA LEU A 72 7.18 6.85 -17.15
C LEU A 72 6.46 6.20 -18.33
N ASN A 73 7.17 5.39 -19.13
CA ASN A 73 6.59 4.73 -20.31
C ASN A 73 5.83 5.69 -21.25
N GLY A 74 6.36 6.91 -21.42
CA GLY A 74 5.75 7.95 -22.26
C GLY A 74 4.62 8.76 -21.60
N LYS A 75 4.20 8.43 -20.37
CA LYS A 75 3.24 9.22 -19.59
C LYS A 75 3.98 10.24 -18.74
N LYS A 76 3.51 11.49 -18.74
CA LYS A 76 4.05 12.55 -17.86
C LYS A 76 3.64 12.26 -16.41
N VAL A 77 4.61 12.33 -15.51
CA VAL A 77 4.44 12.02 -14.10
C VAL A 77 4.99 13.14 -13.25
N LYS A 78 4.21 13.55 -12.24
CA LYS A 78 4.69 14.43 -11.19
C LYS A 78 5.45 13.62 -10.16
N ALA A 79 6.73 13.94 -9.97
CA ALA A 79 7.58 13.27 -9.01
C ALA A 79 8.40 14.29 -8.24
N VAL A 80 8.59 14.06 -6.94
CA VAL A 80 9.49 14.87 -6.15
C VAL A 80 10.93 14.41 -6.40
N VAL A 81 11.84 15.35 -6.61
CA VAL A 81 13.28 15.05 -6.73
C VAL A 81 13.74 14.31 -5.48
N GLY A 82 14.55 13.26 -5.67
CA GLY A 82 15.05 12.45 -4.58
C GLY A 82 14.07 11.38 -4.09
N GLN A 83 12.83 11.34 -4.59
CA GLN A 83 11.92 10.23 -4.32
C GLN A 83 12.43 8.94 -4.98
N LYS A 84 12.19 7.79 -4.34
CA LYS A 84 12.54 6.48 -4.89
C LYS A 84 11.66 6.17 -6.11
N VAL A 85 12.29 5.61 -7.15
CA VAL A 85 11.59 5.25 -8.40
C VAL A 85 10.47 4.24 -8.15
N SER A 86 10.62 3.36 -7.16
CA SER A 86 9.58 2.40 -6.75
C SER A 86 8.27 3.07 -6.33
N VAL A 87 8.35 4.14 -5.54
CA VAL A 87 7.16 4.85 -5.05
C VAL A 87 6.46 5.56 -6.20
N VAL A 88 7.23 6.23 -7.06
CA VAL A 88 6.68 6.97 -8.21
C VAL A 88 6.09 6.02 -9.26
N ALA A 89 6.73 4.88 -9.52
CA ALA A 89 6.19 3.85 -10.40
C ALA A 89 4.88 3.27 -9.86
N ALA A 90 4.81 2.99 -8.55
CA ALA A 90 3.60 2.49 -7.90
C ALA A 90 2.44 3.52 -7.99
N GLN A 91 2.72 4.80 -7.73
CA GLN A 91 1.73 5.88 -7.85
C GLN A 91 1.14 5.99 -9.25
N ASN A 92 1.92 5.69 -10.29
CA ASN A 92 1.51 5.77 -11.69
C ASN A 92 1.08 4.43 -12.28
N ARG A 93 0.86 3.43 -11.43
CA ARG A 93 0.43 2.07 -11.80
C ARG A 93 1.35 1.38 -12.81
N VAL A 94 2.64 1.70 -12.78
CA VAL A 94 3.66 1.03 -13.57
C VAL A 94 4.22 -0.14 -12.76
N LYS A 95 3.96 -1.37 -13.20
CA LYS A 95 4.41 -2.57 -12.52
C LYS A 95 5.89 -2.82 -12.84
N ILE A 96 6.74 -2.72 -11.83
CA ILE A 96 8.15 -3.13 -11.88
C ILE A 96 8.31 -4.35 -10.98
N SER A 97 9.00 -5.37 -11.46
CA SER A 97 9.25 -6.58 -10.68
C SER A 97 10.34 -6.32 -9.64
N TYR A 98 10.02 -6.54 -8.37
CA TYR A 98 10.95 -6.42 -7.25
C TYR A 98 11.06 -7.77 -6.55
N ASN A 99 12.28 -8.19 -6.22
CA ASN A 99 12.51 -9.41 -5.44
C ASN A 99 13.27 -9.06 -4.15
N CYS A 100 14.52 -8.59 -4.28
CA CYS A 100 15.38 -8.36 -3.13
C CYS A 100 15.28 -6.98 -2.46
N GLN A 101 14.79 -5.95 -3.16
CA GLN A 101 14.77 -4.51 -2.76
C GLN A 101 16.12 -3.89 -2.33
N LYS A 102 17.18 -4.70 -2.17
CA LYS A 102 18.55 -4.33 -1.79
C LYS A 102 19.48 -4.10 -2.98
N GLY A 103 18.98 -4.27 -4.21
CA GLY A 103 19.78 -4.06 -5.42
C GLY A 103 20.68 -5.23 -5.83
N ASP A 104 20.72 -6.35 -5.10
CA ASP A 104 21.65 -7.45 -5.40
C ASP A 104 21.18 -8.36 -6.54
N CYS A 105 19.86 -8.54 -6.67
CA CYS A 105 19.23 -9.55 -7.53
C CYS A 105 19.03 -9.14 -9.00
N GLY A 106 19.13 -7.84 -9.33
CA GLY A 106 18.94 -7.37 -10.72
C GLY A 106 17.54 -7.58 -11.32
N THR A 107 16.53 -7.97 -10.54
CA THR A 107 15.14 -8.13 -11.04
C THR A 107 14.48 -6.78 -11.36
N CYS A 108 14.89 -5.72 -10.65
CA CYS A 108 14.29 -4.39 -10.70
C CYS A 108 14.86 -3.49 -11.82
N MET A 109 15.26 -4.06 -12.97
CA MET A 109 15.99 -3.32 -14.01
C MET A 109 15.05 -2.48 -14.88
N ILE A 110 15.37 -1.20 -15.02
CA ILE A 110 14.66 -0.23 -15.85
C ILE A 110 15.64 0.57 -16.70
N ALA A 111 15.19 1.09 -17.82
CA ALA A 111 15.96 2.04 -18.62
C ALA A 111 15.63 3.48 -18.17
N MET A 112 16.60 4.16 -17.57
CA MET A 112 16.51 5.57 -17.19
C MET A 112 17.42 6.38 -18.11
N ASN A 113 16.85 7.30 -18.89
CA ASN A 113 17.57 8.11 -19.88
C ASN A 113 18.45 7.25 -20.84
N GLY A 114 17.96 6.06 -21.20
CA GLY A 114 18.67 5.12 -22.06
C GLY A 114 19.71 4.23 -21.37
N ARG A 115 19.95 4.39 -20.06
CA ARG A 115 20.86 3.52 -19.29
C ARG A 115 20.08 2.53 -18.43
N LYS A 116 20.52 1.27 -18.38
CA LYS A 116 19.92 0.25 -17.51
C LYS A 116 20.36 0.48 -16.06
N VAL A 117 19.41 0.74 -15.18
CA VAL A 117 19.64 1.00 -13.75
C VAL A 117 18.69 0.17 -12.88
N LYS A 118 19.09 -0.04 -11.63
CA LYS A 118 18.31 -0.80 -10.63
C LYS A 118 17.26 0.09 -9.97
N ALA A 119 16.00 -0.02 -10.37
CA ALA A 119 14.90 0.82 -9.89
C ALA A 119 14.73 0.82 -8.36
N CYS A 120 15.10 -0.27 -7.69
CA CYS A 120 14.86 -0.45 -6.26
C CYS A 120 15.70 0.46 -5.36
N GLN A 121 16.90 0.85 -5.78
CA GLN A 121 17.75 1.77 -5.01
C GLN A 121 17.85 3.16 -5.60
N MET A 122 17.50 3.34 -6.88
CA MET A 122 17.64 4.62 -7.55
C MET A 122 16.64 5.68 -7.03
N ASN A 123 17.16 6.88 -6.88
CA ASN A 123 16.38 8.10 -6.63
C ASN A 123 16.19 8.86 -7.95
N ILE A 124 15.11 9.63 -8.03
CA ILE A 124 14.83 10.46 -9.21
C ILE A 124 15.78 11.67 -9.21
N PRO A 125 16.54 11.89 -10.30
CA PRO A 125 17.45 13.03 -10.42
C PRO A 125 16.71 14.35 -10.62
N ASN A 126 17.40 15.45 -10.35
CA ASN A 126 16.98 16.80 -10.75
C ASN A 126 17.03 16.92 -12.28
N GLY A 127 15.90 17.17 -12.94
CA GLY A 127 15.83 17.44 -14.38
C GLY A 127 15.11 16.38 -15.21
N LYS A 128 15.22 16.45 -16.54
CA LYS A 128 14.47 15.56 -17.44
C LYS A 128 14.86 14.09 -17.21
N CYS A 129 13.86 13.26 -16.89
CA CYS A 129 14.06 11.84 -16.62
C CYS A 129 13.03 11.02 -17.38
N ASP A 130 13.49 10.27 -18.39
CA ASP A 130 12.67 9.34 -19.15
C ASP A 130 12.95 7.92 -18.65
N ILE A 131 11.97 7.35 -17.92
CA ILE A 131 12.03 6.00 -17.39
C ILE A 131 11.16 5.09 -18.25
N LYS A 132 11.76 4.00 -18.73
CA LYS A 132 11.09 2.94 -19.47
C LYS A 132 11.27 1.63 -18.72
N THR A 133 10.18 0.91 -18.50
CA THR A 133 10.24 -0.48 -18.05
C THR A 133 10.71 -1.36 -19.20
N LEU A 134 11.51 -2.37 -18.89
CA LEU A 134 11.97 -3.38 -19.85
C LEU A 134 10.91 -4.47 -20.06
#